data_AF-A0A818T5Q6-F1
#
_entry.id   AF-A0A818T5Q6-F1
#
_cell.length_a   1.000
_cell.length_b   1.000
_cell.length_c   1.000
_cell.angle_alpha   90.00
_cell.angle_beta   90.00
_cell.angle_gamma   90.00
#
_symmetry.space_group_name_H-M   'P 1'
#
loop_
_entity.id
_entity.type
_entity.pdbx_description
1 polymer ?
#
loop_
_entity_poly.entity_id
_entity_poly.type
_entity_poly.pdbx_seq_one_letter_code
_entity_poly.pdbx_strand_id
1 'polypeptide(L)'
;MNQTTNTTVICSSGENRCGSKCYSVETHKCKSGFVCRTEEGWCGNTCFKPSIQKCIWGLICLKSEIWCNNKCINPTTQQCRKKKLIDIIMN
;
A
#
# COMPACT_ATOMS: atom_id res chain seq x y z
N MET A 1 19.03 1.32 -31.01
CA MET A 1 18.57 -0.08 -30.88
C MET A 1 18.41 -0.38 -29.40
N ASN A 2 17.22 -0.83 -28.99
CA ASN A 2 16.82 -1.03 -27.60
C ASN A 2 17.71 -2.06 -26.89
N GLN A 3 18.38 -1.67 -25.82
CA GLN A 3 18.98 -2.60 -24.87
C GLN A 3 17.88 -3.15 -23.96
N THR A 4 17.34 -4.31 -24.32
CA THR A 4 16.48 -5.10 -23.45
C THR A 4 17.37 -5.82 -22.45
N THR A 5 17.64 -5.21 -21.30
CA THR A 5 18.27 -5.90 -20.17
C THR A 5 17.28 -6.91 -19.61
N ASN A 6 17.27 -8.13 -20.15
CA ASN A 6 16.63 -9.29 -19.53
C ASN A 6 17.42 -9.65 -18.27
N THR A 7 17.20 -8.92 -17.18
CA THR A 7 17.65 -9.31 -15.85
C THR A 7 16.84 -10.53 -15.43
N THR A 8 17.36 -11.71 -15.72
CA THR A 8 16.81 -12.97 -15.23
C THR A 8 16.93 -12.95 -13.71
N VAL A 9 15.81 -12.71 -13.02
CA VAL A 9 15.77 -12.80 -11.56
C VAL A 9 15.88 -14.27 -11.17
N ILE A 10 17.00 -14.61 -10.53
CA ILE A 10 17.28 -15.93 -9.96
C ILE A 10 16.99 -15.84 -8.47
N CYS A 11 16.08 -16.68 -7.99
CA CYS A 11 15.73 -16.76 -6.58
C CYS A 11 16.50 -17.88 -5.89
N SER A 12 16.72 -17.73 -4.58
CA SER A 12 17.39 -18.75 -3.78
C SER A 12 16.56 -20.03 -3.73
N SER A 13 17.18 -21.15 -3.36
CA SER A 13 16.44 -22.39 -3.11
C SER A 13 15.35 -22.16 -2.06
N GLY A 14 14.11 -22.54 -2.36
CA GLY A 14 12.94 -22.32 -1.50
C GLY A 14 12.23 -20.98 -1.68
N GLU A 15 12.80 -20.03 -2.42
CA GLU A 15 12.14 -18.78 -2.75
C GLU A 15 11.38 -18.87 -4.08
N ASN A 16 10.29 -18.11 -4.18
CA ASN A 16 9.44 -18.01 -5.34
C ASN A 16 9.62 -16.66 -6.02
N ARG A 17 9.45 -16.61 -7.35
CA ARG A 17 9.55 -15.36 -8.11
C ARG A 17 8.21 -14.63 -8.19
N CYS A 18 8.23 -13.33 -7.95
CA CYS A 18 7.11 -12.40 -8.10
C CYS A 18 7.56 -11.18 -8.92
N GLY A 19 7.31 -11.20 -10.24
CA GLY A 19 7.84 -10.16 -11.13
C GLY A 19 9.37 -10.13 -11.09
N SER A 20 9.94 -9.01 -10.66
CA SER A 20 11.39 -8.83 -10.51
C SER A 20 11.91 -9.10 -9.08
N LYS A 21 11.10 -9.72 -8.22
CA LYS A 21 11.44 -9.98 -6.81
C LYS A 21 11.36 -11.47 -6.48
N CYS A 22 12.08 -11.88 -5.45
CA CYS A 22 11.96 -13.18 -4.83
C CYS A 22 11.23 -13.06 -3.49
N TYR A 23 10.47 -14.08 -3.09
CA TYR A 23 9.75 -14.10 -1.82
C TYR A 23 9.60 -15.52 -1.27
N SER A 24 9.50 -15.66 0.05
CA SER A 24 9.11 -16.91 0.69
C SER A 24 7.59 -16.99 0.82
N VAL A 25 7.00 -18.09 0.33
CA VAL A 25 5.55 -18.35 0.41
C VAL A 25 5.06 -18.60 1.84
N GLU A 26 5.96 -18.92 2.77
CA GLU A 26 5.61 -19.14 4.19
C GLU A 26 5.21 -17.85 4.89
N THR A 27 5.79 -16.72 4.47
CA THR A 27 5.65 -15.42 5.14
C THR A 27 5.07 -14.34 4.24
N HIS A 28 5.04 -14.55 2.93
CA HIS A 28 4.63 -13.56 1.95
C HIS A 28 3.72 -14.15 0.87
N LYS A 29 2.99 -13.25 0.23
CA LYS A 29 2.11 -13.50 -0.92
C LYS A 29 2.47 -12.56 -2.06
N CYS A 30 2.31 -13.06 -3.27
CA CYS A 30 2.57 -12.34 -4.51
C CYS A 30 1.27 -11.97 -5.23
N LYS A 31 1.18 -10.76 -5.75
CA LYS A 31 0.12 -10.34 -6.68
C LYS A 31 0.68 -9.31 -7.66
N SER A 32 0.57 -9.58 -8.96
CA SER A 32 0.98 -8.65 -10.03
C SER A 32 2.41 -8.12 -9.91
N GLY A 33 3.37 -8.93 -9.43
CA GLY A 33 4.76 -8.52 -9.22
C GLY A 33 5.02 -7.76 -7.91
N PHE A 34 3.99 -7.55 -7.09
CA PHE A 34 4.10 -7.00 -5.74
C PHE A 34 4.06 -8.12 -4.71
N VAL A 35 4.91 -7.99 -3.69
CA VAL A 35 5.03 -8.95 -2.60
C VAL A 35 4.58 -8.25 -1.33
N CYS A 36 3.62 -8.85 -0.62
CA CYS A 36 3.16 -8.42 0.69
C CYS A 36 3.35 -9.54 1.70
N ARG A 37 3.45 -9.20 2.99
CA ARG A 37 3.40 -10.24 4.02
C ARG A 37 2.02 -10.90 4.05
N THR A 38 1.95 -12.14 4.54
CA THR A 38 0.71 -12.92 4.56
C THR A 38 -0.39 -12.22 5.36
N GLU A 39 -0.05 -11.53 6.45
CA GLU A 39 -0.97 -10.77 7.30
C GLU A 39 -1.40 -9.40 6.73
N GLU A 40 -0.72 -8.90 5.70
CA GLU A 40 -1.01 -7.59 5.11
C GLU A 40 -2.16 -7.66 4.09
N GLY A 41 -2.89 -6.57 3.91
CA GLY A 41 -3.87 -6.41 2.85
C GLY A 41 -3.27 -5.79 1.60
N TRP A 42 -3.92 -5.96 0.45
CA TRP A 42 -3.56 -5.28 -0.80
C TRP A 42 -4.28 -3.93 -0.91
N CYS A 43 -3.57 -2.87 -1.25
CA CYS A 43 -4.14 -1.58 -1.64
C CYS A 43 -3.52 -1.12 -2.95
N GLY A 44 -4.19 -1.39 -4.07
CA GLY A 44 -3.59 -1.24 -5.39
C GLY A 44 -2.32 -2.11 -5.51
N ASN A 45 -1.19 -1.44 -5.73
CA ASN A 45 0.14 -2.04 -5.90
C ASN A 45 1.02 -1.97 -4.63
N THR A 46 0.40 -1.77 -3.47
CA THR A 46 1.10 -1.72 -2.19
C THR A 46 0.40 -2.55 -1.12
N CYS A 47 1.09 -2.76 -0.01
CA CYS A 47 0.65 -3.51 1.14
C CYS A 47 0.20 -2.54 2.24
N PHE A 48 -0.85 -2.91 2.98
CA PHE A 48 -1.27 -2.17 4.17
C PHE A 48 -1.49 -3.13 5.34
N LYS A 49 -1.34 -2.64 6.57
CA LYS A 49 -1.55 -3.42 7.79
C LYS A 49 -3.02 -3.35 8.21
N PRO A 50 -3.86 -4.38 8.01
CA PRO A 50 -5.30 -4.30 8.26
C PRO A 50 -5.65 -4.11 9.74
N SER A 51 -4.72 -4.34 10.65
CA SER A 51 -4.87 -4.07 12.08
C SER A 51 -5.07 -2.58 12.37
N ILE A 52 -4.35 -1.70 11.68
CA ILE A 52 -4.31 -0.25 11.95
C ILE A 52 -4.68 0.64 10.76
N GLN A 53 -4.70 0.08 9.55
CA GLN A 53 -4.95 0.79 8.30
C GLN A 53 -6.17 0.25 7.56
N LYS A 54 -6.66 1.03 6.60
CA LYS A 54 -7.70 0.70 5.63
C LYS A 54 -7.30 1.22 4.24
N CYS A 55 -7.76 0.54 3.19
CA CYS A 55 -7.58 1.00 1.81
C CYS A 55 -8.85 1.69 1.32
N ILE A 56 -8.74 2.94 0.88
CA ILE A 56 -9.84 3.72 0.30
C ILE A 56 -9.40 4.20 -1.08
N TRP A 57 -9.99 3.63 -2.13
CA TRP A 57 -9.73 4.00 -3.54
C TRP A 57 -8.23 4.00 -3.90
N GLY A 58 -7.49 3.00 -3.41
CA GLY A 58 -6.04 2.87 -3.65
C GLY A 58 -5.16 3.70 -2.72
N LEU A 59 -5.76 4.50 -1.82
CA LEU A 59 -5.03 5.22 -0.78
C LEU A 59 -5.09 4.45 0.55
N ILE A 60 -3.94 4.30 1.20
CA ILE A 60 -3.86 3.73 2.54
C ILE A 60 -4.11 4.84 3.57
N CYS A 61 -5.13 4.66 4.41
CA CYS A 61 -5.44 5.52 5.54
C CYS A 61 -5.26 4.76 6.86
N LEU A 62 -4.99 5.45 7.96
CA LEU A 62 -5.24 4.90 9.29
C LEU A 62 -6.75 4.65 9.47
N LYS A 63 -7.11 3.68 10.31
CA LYS A 63 -8.52 3.40 10.62
C LYS A 63 -9.25 4.61 11.19
N SER A 64 -8.56 5.43 11.98
CA SER A 64 -9.08 6.66 12.61
C SER A 64 -9.27 7.83 11.63
N GLU A 65 -8.66 7.79 10.44
CA GLU A 65 -8.76 8.88 9.47
C GLU A 65 -10.00 8.76 8.59
N ILE A 66 -10.44 9.87 8.01
CA ILE A 66 -11.54 9.92 7.04
C ILE A 66 -11.02 10.36 5.67
N TRP A 67 -11.70 9.93 4.60
CA TRP A 67 -11.34 10.31 3.23
C TRP A 67 -11.88 11.71 2.89
N CYS A 68 -11.03 12.58 2.36
CA CYS A 68 -11.36 13.92 1.88
C CYS A 68 -10.57 14.25 0.61
N ASN A 69 -11.21 14.19 -0.56
CA ASN A 69 -10.64 14.63 -1.84
C ASN A 69 -9.22 14.09 -2.11
N ASN A 70 -9.09 12.77 -2.09
CA ASN A 70 -7.86 12.02 -2.35
C ASN A 70 -6.80 12.07 -1.23
N LYS A 71 -7.18 12.46 -0.02
CA LYS A 71 -6.34 12.29 1.17
C LYS A 71 -7.10 11.76 2.36
N CYS A 72 -6.39 11.08 3.23
CA CYS A 72 -6.86 10.73 4.56
C CYS A 72 -6.59 11.93 5.47
N ILE A 73 -7.56 12.27 6.33
CA ILE A 73 -7.43 13.40 7.25
C ILE A 73 -7.78 12.93 8.65
N ASN A 74 -7.15 13.54 9.65
CA ASN A 74 -7.49 13.28 11.04
C ASN A 74 -8.72 14.12 11.44
N PRO A 75 -9.90 13.52 11.66
CA PRO A 75 -11.10 14.29 12.01
C PRO A 75 -11.01 15.01 13.36
N THR A 76 -10.02 14.70 14.22
CA THR A 76 -9.82 15.41 15.49
C THR A 76 -9.12 16.76 15.31
N THR A 77 -8.37 16.94 14.23
CA THR A 77 -7.60 18.16 13.95
C THR A 77 -7.96 18.81 12.62
N GLN A 78 -8.78 18.16 11.80
CA GLN A 78 -9.07 18.57 10.43
C GLN A 78 -10.54 18.38 10.06
N GLN A 79 -11.07 19.26 9.21
CA GLN A 79 -12.41 19.16 8.63
C GLN A 79 -12.34 19.03 7.10
N CYS A 80 -13.29 18.28 6.55
CA CYS A 80 -13.54 18.22 5.11
C CYS A 80 -14.82 19.00 4.77
N ARG A 81 -14.70 20.18 4.14
CA ARG A 81 -15.85 20.96 3.67
C ARG A 81 -15.78 21.13 2.17
N LYS A 82 -16.84 20.71 1.45
CA LYS A 82 -16.90 20.79 -0.02
C LYS A 82 -15.63 20.23 -0.69
N LYS A 83 -15.14 19.07 -0.22
CA LYS A 83 -13.89 18.44 -0.69
C LYS A 83 -12.60 19.25 -0.42
N LYS A 84 -12.64 20.28 0.43
CA LYS A 84 -11.47 21.04 0.89
C LYS A 84 -11.12 20.72 2.33
N LEU A 85 -9.83 20.63 2.60
CA LEU A 85 -9.28 20.49 3.94
C LEU A 85 -9.29 21.84 4.64
N ILE A 86 -9.72 21.84 5.90
CA ILE A 86 -9.65 22.98 6.79
C ILE A 86 -9.02 22.46 8.09
N ASP A 87 -7.86 22.99 8.46
CA ASP A 87 -7.27 22.66 9.76
C ASP A 87 -8.08 23.33 10.87
N ILE A 88 -8.38 22.57 11.92
CA ILE A 88 -9.02 23.09 13.12
C ILE A 88 -7.89 23.68 13.96
N ILE A 89 -7.72 24.99 13.92
CA ILE A 89 -6.89 25.67 14.92
C ILE A 89 -7.63 25.51 16.24
N MET A 90 -7.09 24.67 17.13
CA MET A 90 -7.48 24.69 18.54
C MET A 90 -6.90 25.98 19.13
N ASN A 91 -7.76 26.98 19.31
CA ASN A 91 -7.46 28.14 20.16
C ASN A 91 -7.48 27.73 21.62
#